data_AF-A0A225MQU1-F1
#
_entry.id   AF-A0A225MQU1-F1
#
_cell.length_a   1.000
_cell.length_b   1.000
_cell.length_c   1.000
_cell.angle_alpha   90.00
_cell.angle_beta   90.00
_cell.angle_gamma   90.00
#
_symmetry.space_group_name_H-M   'P 1'
#
loop_
_entity.id
_entity.type
_entity.pdbx_description
1 polymer ?
#
loop_
_entity_poly.entity_id
_entity_poly.type
_entity_poly.pdbx_seq_one_letter_code
_entity_poly.pdbx_strand_id
1 'polypeptide(L)'
;MQQEPATEGAAQREFTDPAYVPLCASLGEIRSNIDRLDREIVRLIAERAMYVKDAARFKRDAFQVSAPARQAQVFAKAVDLARAHNRGFENLEQVVEQTYRAMVAAFIQNEQLYFNSMTPTGDKNDQDRG
;
A
#
# COMPACT_ATOMS: atom_id res chain seq x y z
N MET A 1 -15.00 8.53 30.22
CA MET A 1 -15.40 8.18 28.84
C MET A 1 -15.06 9.37 27.96
N GLN A 2 -14.21 9.20 26.94
CA GLN A 2 -13.98 10.25 25.95
C GLN A 2 -15.20 10.29 25.02
N GLN A 3 -15.91 11.41 24.98
CA GLN A 3 -16.97 11.64 24.00
C GLN A 3 -16.35 11.96 22.65
N GLU A 4 -16.88 11.37 21.58
CA GLU A 4 -16.50 11.75 20.23
C GLU A 4 -16.91 13.20 19.92
N PRO A 5 -16.10 13.93 19.13
CA PRO A 5 -16.49 15.26 18.67
C PRO A 5 -17.73 15.19 17.76
N ALA A 6 -18.58 16.20 17.84
CA ALA A 6 -19.71 16.35 16.93
C ALA A 6 -19.21 16.44 15.47
N THR A 7 -19.87 15.72 14.57
CA THR A 7 -19.54 15.71 13.14
C THR A 7 -19.98 16.98 12.43
N GLU A 8 -20.99 17.65 12.98
CA GLU A 8 -21.54 18.92 12.51
C GLU A 8 -21.11 20.05 13.45
N GLY A 9 -20.63 21.15 12.88
CA GLY A 9 -20.15 22.30 13.64
C GLY A 9 -18.84 22.89 13.10
N ALA A 10 -18.50 24.08 13.58
CA ALA A 10 -17.26 24.77 13.21
C ALA A 10 -16.02 24.08 13.78
N ALA A 11 -14.88 24.30 13.12
CA ALA A 11 -13.59 23.85 13.63
C ALA A 11 -13.32 24.45 15.03
N GLN A 12 -12.85 23.62 15.95
CA GLN A 12 -12.54 24.04 17.33
C GLN A 12 -11.13 24.65 17.44
N ARG A 13 -10.31 24.48 16.40
CA ARG A 13 -8.91 24.90 16.37
C ARG A 13 -8.52 25.28 14.95
N GLU A 14 -7.54 26.16 14.85
CA GLU A 14 -6.93 26.61 13.60
C GLU A 14 -5.44 26.28 13.63
N PHE A 15 -4.85 26.04 12.45
CA PHE A 15 -3.42 25.89 12.33
C PHE A 15 -2.74 27.26 12.45
N THR A 16 -1.56 27.30 13.07
CA THR A 16 -0.76 28.52 13.17
C THR A 16 0.01 28.83 11.89
N ASP A 17 0.07 27.89 10.95
CA ASP A 17 0.63 28.11 9.62
C ASP A 17 -0.30 29.03 8.81
N PRO A 18 0.13 30.27 8.47
CA PRO A 18 -0.69 31.20 7.72
C PRO A 18 -0.95 30.76 6.28
N ALA A 19 -0.19 29.80 5.75
CA ALA A 19 -0.41 29.24 4.41
C ALA A 19 -1.44 28.09 4.40
N TYR A 20 -1.87 27.62 5.57
CA TYR A 20 -2.86 26.55 5.66
C TYR A 20 -4.25 27.02 5.20
N VAL A 21 -4.88 26.21 4.34
CA VAL A 21 -6.26 26.41 3.89
C VAL A 21 -7.08 25.16 4.22
N PRO A 22 -8.20 25.28 4.98
CA PRO A 22 -9.08 24.16 5.27
C PRO A 22 -9.62 23.49 4.01
N LEU A 23 -9.63 22.16 4.00
CA LEU A 23 -10.16 21.37 2.86
C LEU A 23 -11.67 21.09 2.96
N CYS A 24 -12.23 21.16 4.16
CA CYS A 24 -13.60 20.79 4.47
C CYS A 24 -14.17 21.73 5.54
N ALA A 25 -15.49 21.92 5.53
CA ALA A 25 -16.20 22.79 6.47
C ALA A 25 -16.53 22.10 7.81
N SER A 26 -16.55 20.76 7.86
CA SER A 26 -16.93 20.00 9.04
C SER A 26 -16.19 18.67 9.16
N LEU A 27 -16.19 18.09 10.37
CA LEU A 27 -15.63 16.76 10.61
C LEU A 27 -16.37 15.67 9.81
N GLY A 28 -17.69 15.81 9.61
CA GLY A 28 -18.47 14.90 8.79
C GLY A 28 -18.02 14.87 7.33
N GLU A 29 -17.68 16.04 6.76
CA GLU A 29 -17.15 16.14 5.40
C GLU A 29 -15.73 15.56 5.28
N ILE A 30 -14.88 15.78 6.30
CA ILE A 30 -13.55 15.15 6.38
C ILE A 30 -13.68 13.63 6.35
N ARG A 31 -14.52 13.07 7.22
CA ARG A 31 -14.74 11.61 7.30
C ARG A 31 -15.26 11.05 5.97
N SER A 32 -16.23 11.72 5.35
CA SER A 32 -16.79 11.29 4.05
C SER A 32 -15.74 11.28 2.93
N ASN A 33 -14.83 12.26 2.92
CA ASN A 33 -13.73 12.30 1.96
C ASN A 33 -12.68 11.23 2.24
N ILE A 34 -12.37 10.94 3.51
CA ILE A 34 -11.50 9.83 3.89
C ILE A 34 -12.12 8.50 3.45
N ASP A 35 -13.40 8.26 3.74
CA ASP A 35 -14.09 7.04 3.32
C ASP A 35 -14.07 6.85 1.80
N ARG A 36 -14.18 7.95 1.03
CA ARG A 36 -14.03 7.91 -0.42
C ARG A 36 -12.62 7.48 -0.84
N LEU A 37 -11.59 8.07 -0.24
CA LEU A 37 -10.20 7.72 -0.51
C LEU A 37 -9.90 6.27 -0.12
N ASP A 38 -10.42 5.80 1.01
CA ASP A 38 -10.22 4.42 1.47
C ASP A 38 -10.79 3.40 0.49
N ARG A 39 -11.95 3.68 -0.13
CA ARG A 39 -12.49 2.83 -1.20
C ARG A 39 -11.54 2.76 -2.39
N GLU A 40 -10.94 3.88 -2.79
CA GLU A 40 -9.98 3.94 -3.91
C GLU A 40 -8.67 3.23 -3.57
N ILE A 41 -8.15 3.44 -2.35
CA ILE A 41 -6.93 2.79 -1.85
C ILE A 41 -7.12 1.27 -1.81
N VAL A 42 -8.22 0.79 -1.23
CA VAL A 42 -8.52 -0.66 -1.16
C VAL A 42 -8.65 -1.26 -2.57
N ARG A 43 -9.32 -0.56 -3.50
CA ARG A 43 -9.41 -1.00 -4.90
C ARG A 43 -8.01 -1.15 -5.53
N LEU A 44 -7.13 -0.17 -5.34
CA LEU A 44 -5.76 -0.19 -5.88
C LEU A 44 -4.89 -1.28 -5.23
N ILE A 45 -5.06 -1.51 -3.92
CA ILE A 45 -4.38 -2.61 -3.21
C ILE A 45 -4.84 -3.96 -3.77
N ALA A 46 -6.14 -4.15 -4.00
CA ALA A 46 -6.68 -5.37 -4.60
C ALA A 46 -6.15 -5.60 -6.01
N GLU A 47 -6.05 -4.55 -6.83
CA GLU A 47 -5.43 -4.60 -8.15
C GLU A 47 -3.94 -4.98 -8.07
N ARG A 48 -3.19 -4.33 -7.17
CA ARG A 48 -1.78 -4.68 -6.89
C ARG A 48 -1.64 -6.14 -6.44
N ALA A 49 -2.56 -6.65 -5.64
CA ALA A 49 -2.55 -8.03 -5.15
C ALA A 49 -2.61 -9.05 -6.30
N MET A 50 -3.35 -8.76 -7.37
CA MET A 50 -3.42 -9.64 -8.53
C MET A 50 -2.09 -9.74 -9.28
N TYR A 51 -1.34 -8.64 -9.39
CA TYR A 51 0.01 -8.67 -9.98
C TYR A 51 1.01 -9.43 -9.09
N VAL A 52 0.92 -9.27 -7.77
CA VAL A 52 1.71 -10.05 -6.81
C VAL A 52 1.42 -11.55 -6.96
N LYS A 53 0.13 -11.92 -7.03
CA LYS A 53 -0.31 -13.29 -7.26
C LYS A 53 0.21 -13.85 -8.59
N ASP A 54 0.14 -13.08 -9.68
CA ASP A 54 0.65 -13.53 -10.99
C ASP A 54 2.18 -13.66 -10.99
N ALA A 55 2.89 -12.76 -10.28
CA ALA A 55 4.34 -12.81 -10.14
C ALA A 55 4.84 -14.13 -9.51
N ALA A 56 4.02 -14.79 -8.68
CA ALA A 56 4.36 -16.08 -8.09
C ALA A 56 4.64 -17.18 -9.15
N ARG A 57 4.04 -17.09 -10.34
CA ARG A 57 4.28 -18.04 -11.46
C ARG A 57 5.70 -17.95 -12.03
N PHE A 58 6.42 -16.86 -11.76
CA PHE A 58 7.78 -16.61 -12.26
C PHE A 58 8.87 -16.94 -11.23
N LYS A 59 8.49 -17.33 -10.02
CA LYS A 59 9.40 -17.62 -8.93
C LYS A 59 9.58 -19.13 -8.81
N ARG A 60 10.83 -19.59 -8.71
CA ARG A 60 11.16 -21.03 -8.71
C ARG A 60 10.94 -21.69 -7.35
N ASP A 61 11.13 -20.95 -6.27
CA ASP A 61 10.97 -21.44 -4.91
C ASP A 61 10.58 -20.32 -3.93
N ALA A 62 10.19 -20.72 -2.72
CA ALA A 62 9.79 -19.81 -1.64
C ALA A 62 10.93 -18.90 -1.15
N PHE A 63 12.20 -19.20 -1.46
CA PHE A 63 13.34 -18.35 -1.06
C PHE A 63 13.50 -17.13 -1.98
N GLN A 64 13.13 -17.25 -3.25
CA GLN A 64 13.06 -16.12 -4.18
C GLN A 64 11.94 -15.12 -3.85
N VAL A 65 11.02 -15.46 -2.95
CA VAL A 65 9.90 -14.61 -2.52
C VAL A 65 10.38 -13.33 -1.84
N SER A 66 11.50 -13.38 -1.12
CA SER A 66 11.98 -12.23 -0.35
C SER A 66 12.60 -11.12 -1.24
N ALA A 67 13.18 -11.42 -2.40
CA ALA A 67 13.79 -10.44 -3.32
C ALA A 67 14.21 -9.06 -2.71
N PRO A 68 15.19 -9.01 -1.77
CA PRO A 68 15.42 -7.83 -0.92
C PRO A 68 15.74 -6.54 -1.70
N ALA A 69 16.50 -6.66 -2.79
CA ALA A 69 16.80 -5.53 -3.67
C ALA A 69 15.54 -4.92 -4.29
N ARG A 70 14.58 -5.77 -4.68
CA ARG A 70 13.30 -5.30 -5.24
C ARG A 70 12.45 -4.61 -4.18
N GLN A 71 12.45 -5.09 -2.93
CA GLN A 71 11.76 -4.44 -1.82
C GLN A 71 12.31 -3.04 -1.55
N ALA A 72 13.64 -2.91 -1.46
CA ALA A 72 14.30 -1.61 -1.27
C ALA A 72 13.91 -0.60 -2.37
N GLN A 73 13.83 -1.05 -3.62
CA GLN A 73 13.35 -0.23 -4.74
C GLN A 73 11.88 0.15 -4.63
N VAL A 74 11.00 -0.72 -4.09
CA VAL A 74 9.60 -0.35 -3.81
C VAL A 74 9.56 0.79 -2.80
N PHE A 75 10.29 0.65 -1.70
CA PHE A 75 10.26 1.62 -0.60
C PHE A 75 10.81 2.97 -1.03
N ALA A 76 11.96 3.00 -1.72
CA ALA A 76 12.53 4.23 -2.25
C ALA A 76 11.55 4.96 -3.18
N LYS A 77 10.94 4.24 -4.14
CA LYS A 77 9.95 4.83 -5.05
C LYS A 77 8.71 5.35 -4.32
N ALA A 78 8.26 4.66 -3.28
CA ALA A 78 7.11 5.10 -2.49
C ALA A 78 7.42 6.41 -1.74
N VAL A 79 8.63 6.52 -1.17
CA VAL A 79 9.12 7.76 -0.54
C VAL A 79 9.22 8.90 -1.55
N ASP A 80 9.74 8.64 -2.75
CA ASP A 80 9.85 9.66 -3.81
C ASP A 80 8.46 10.16 -4.25
N LEU A 81 7.48 9.26 -4.40
CA LEU A 81 6.09 9.63 -4.68
C LEU A 81 5.47 10.43 -3.54
N ALA A 82 5.72 10.05 -2.29
CA ALA A 82 5.25 10.80 -1.12
C ALA A 82 5.80 12.22 -1.13
N ARG A 83 7.10 12.39 -1.40
CA ARG A 83 7.76 13.70 -1.52
C ARG A 83 7.13 14.53 -2.65
N ALA A 84 6.93 13.94 -3.82
CA ALA A 84 6.38 14.63 -4.99
C ALA A 84 4.93 15.10 -4.80
N HIS A 85 4.14 14.38 -3.98
CA HIS A 85 2.74 14.69 -3.72
C HIS A 85 2.49 15.40 -2.39
N ASN A 86 3.54 15.70 -1.60
CA ASN A 86 3.35 16.31 -0.29
C ASN A 86 2.81 17.75 -0.42
N ARG A 87 1.70 18.04 0.27
CA ARG A 87 1.04 19.35 0.30
C ARG A 87 1.22 20.08 1.64
N GLY A 88 2.26 19.75 2.38
CA GLY A 88 2.55 20.32 3.70
C GLY A 88 2.20 19.40 4.87
N PHE A 89 1.96 18.11 4.63
CA PHE A 89 1.79 17.14 5.70
C PHE A 89 3.16 16.75 6.27
N GLU A 90 3.38 17.07 7.54
CA GLU A 90 4.63 16.76 8.23
C GLU A 90 4.83 15.24 8.31
N ASN A 91 6.03 14.78 7.96
CA ASN A 91 6.41 13.37 7.98
C ASN A 91 5.59 12.44 7.04
N LEU A 92 5.04 12.97 5.94
CA LEU A 92 4.30 12.16 4.95
C LEU A 92 5.13 11.00 4.39
N GLU A 93 6.43 11.24 4.15
CA GLU A 93 7.37 10.24 3.62
C GLU A 93 7.45 9.01 4.53
N GLN A 94 7.53 9.22 5.84
CA GLN A 94 7.60 8.17 6.85
C GLN A 94 6.28 7.41 6.94
N VAL A 95 5.14 8.12 6.90
CA VAL A 95 3.81 7.47 6.88
C VAL A 95 3.70 6.53 5.68
N VAL A 96 4.02 7.03 4.48
CA VAL A 96 3.97 6.24 3.24
C VAL A 96 4.94 5.06 3.29
N GLU A 97 6.17 5.26 3.75
CA GLU A 97 7.16 4.19 3.87
C GLU A 97 6.64 3.06 4.77
N GLN A 98 6.11 3.38 5.96
CA GLN A 98 5.58 2.38 6.89
C GLN A 98 4.39 1.61 6.30
N THR A 99 3.47 2.32 5.63
CA THR A 99 2.36 1.68 4.92
C THR A 99 2.86 0.69 3.87
N TYR A 100 3.86 1.08 3.06
CA TYR A 100 4.42 0.20 2.04
C TYR A 100 5.19 -0.99 2.62
N ARG A 101 5.92 -0.80 3.72
CA ARG A 101 6.61 -1.89 4.42
C ARG A 101 5.63 -2.94 4.94
N ALA A 102 4.57 -2.50 5.62
CA ALA A 102 3.52 -3.39 6.12
C ALA A 102 2.81 -4.12 4.97
N MET A 103 2.44 -3.40 3.91
CA MET A 103 1.77 -3.98 2.74
C MET A 103 2.66 -5.01 2.02
N VAL A 104 3.95 -4.72 1.81
CA VAL A 104 4.88 -5.66 1.16
C VAL A 104 5.08 -6.90 2.04
N ALA A 105 5.23 -6.74 3.35
CA ALA A 105 5.34 -7.87 4.27
C ALA A 105 4.10 -8.77 4.24
N ALA A 106 2.90 -8.18 4.21
CA ALA A 106 1.65 -8.94 4.11
C ALA A 106 1.54 -9.71 2.78
N PHE A 107 1.94 -9.10 1.67
CA PHE A 107 1.97 -9.79 0.38
C PHE A 107 2.94 -10.96 0.34
N ILE A 108 4.14 -10.80 0.90
CA ILE A 108 5.14 -11.87 1.01
C ILE A 108 4.57 -13.05 1.82
N GLN A 109 3.91 -12.78 2.95
CA GLN A 109 3.28 -13.81 3.76
C GLN A 109 2.16 -14.53 2.99
N ASN A 110 1.33 -13.79 2.25
CA ASN A 110 0.25 -14.38 1.47
C ASN A 110 0.75 -15.18 0.25
N GLU A 111 1.82 -14.74 -0.41
CA GLU A 111 2.42 -15.47 -1.54
C GLU A 111 2.85 -16.90 -1.14
N GLN A 112 3.31 -17.10 0.10
CA GLN A 112 3.69 -18.43 0.60
C GLN A 112 2.51 -19.43 0.53
N LEU A 113 1.27 -18.96 0.65
CA LEU A 113 0.08 -19.80 0.51
C LEU A 113 -0.13 -20.27 -0.94
N TYR A 114 0.19 -19.43 -1.92
CA TYR A 114 0.00 -19.78 -3.34
C TYR A 114 0.97 -20.89 -3.78
N PHE A 115 2.24 -20.83 -3.37
CA PHE A 115 3.23 -21.86 -3.72
C PHE A 115 2.83 -23.26 -3.27
N ASN A 116 2.21 -23.39 -2.09
CA ASN A 116 1.74 -24.68 -1.59
C ASN A 116 0.64 -25.31 -2.47
N SER A 117 -0.01 -24.51 -3.31
CA SER A 117 -1.08 -24.92 -4.22
C SER A 117 -0.67 -24.91 -5.70
N MET A 118 0.59 -24.59 -6.01
CA MET A 118 1.11 -24.55 -7.38
C MET A 118 1.91 -25.81 -7.68
N THR A 119 1.67 -26.39 -8.86
CA THR A 119 2.55 -27.44 -9.40
C THR A 119 3.63 -26.81 -10.26
N PRO A 120 4.91 -27.23 -10.14
CA PRO A 120 5.94 -26.80 -11.07
C PRO A 120 5.50 -27.11 -12.51
N THR A 121 5.51 -26.10 -13.38
CA THR A 121 5.46 -26.36 -14.82
C THR A 121 6.81 -26.94 -15.19
N GLY A 122 6.86 -28.27 -15.37
CA GLY A 122 8.10 -28.99 -15.67
C GLY A 122 8.85 -28.39 -16.86
N ASP A 123 10.19 -28.42 -16.80
CA ASP A 123 11.05 -28.21 -17.96
C ASP A 123 10.66 -29.23 -19.03
N LYS A 124 9.88 -28.81 -20.03
CA LYS A 124 9.59 -29.60 -21.23
C LYS A 124 10.81 -29.64 -22.14
N ASN A 125 11.95 -30.13 -21.64
CA ASN A 125 13.18 -30.24 -22.42
C ASN A 125 13.97 -31.49 -22.02
N ASP A 126 13.35 -32.69 -22.05
CA ASP A 126 14.14 -33.94 -22.13
C ASP A 126 13.34 -35.21 -22.53
N GLN A 127 12.43 -35.13 -23.52
CA GLN A 127 11.77 -36.34 -24.05
C GLN A 127 11.89 -36.55 -25.56
N ASP A 128 12.86 -35.92 -26.23
CA ASP A 128 13.03 -36.09 -27.70
C ASP A 128 14.49 -36.36 -28.14
N ARG A 129 15.25 -37.06 -27.29
CA ARG A 129 16.54 -37.69 -27.68
C ARG A 129 16.47 -39.20 -27.45
N GLY A 130 15.61 -39.85 -28.23
CA GLY A 130 15.59 -41.30 -28.45
C GLY A 130 16.07 -41.62 -29.85
#